data_AF-A0A963JI30-F1
#
_entry.id   AF-A0A963JI30-F1
#
_cell.length_a   1.000
_cell.length_b   1.000
_cell.length_c   1.000
_cell.angle_alpha   90.00
_cell.angle_beta   90.00
_cell.angle_gamma   90.00
#
_symmetry.space_group_name_H-M   'P 1'
#
loop_
_entity.id
_entity.type
_entity.pdbx_description
1 polymer ?
#
loop_
_entity_poly.entity_id
_entity_poly.type
_entity_poly.pdbx_seq_one_letter_code
_entity_poly.pdbx_strand_id
1 'polypeptide(L)' 'LRDHLAARGGRHAQALARPRALRCALDQTMRDESTPVHDGAEVAFFPPVTGG' A
#
# COMPACT_ATOMS: atom_id res chain seq x y z
N LEU A 1 -1.02 7.78 -2.79
CA LEU A 1 -0.68 7.56 -1.36
C LEU A 1 0.65 6.81 -1.16
N ARG A 2 0.87 5.64 -1.77
CA ARG A 2 2.12 4.85 -1.63
C ARG A 2 3.39 5.67 -1.85
N ASP A 3 3.49 6.40 -2.96
CA ASP A 3 4.66 7.24 -3.25
C ASP A 3 4.89 8.33 -2.20
N HIS A 4 3.81 8.96 -1.73
CA HIS A 4 3.90 9.97 -0.69
C HIS A 4 4.49 9.40 0.61
N LEU A 5 4.05 8.19 1.01
CA LEU A 5 4.62 7.51 2.17
C LEU A 5 6.07 7.06 1.93
N ALA A 6 6.39 6.56 0.74
CA ALA A 6 7.75 6.16 0.37
C ALA A 6 8.73 7.35 0.38
N ALA A 7 8.28 8.53 -0.08
CA ALA A 7 9.06 9.77 -0.10
C ALA A 7 9.45 10.27 1.31
N ARG A 8 8.83 9.75 2.38
CA ARG A 8 9.24 10.03 3.77
C ARG A 8 10.61 9.40 4.13
N GLY A 9 11.17 8.56 3.27
CA GLY A 9 12.53 8.03 3.42
C GLY A 9 12.66 6.88 4.43
N GLY A 10 13.90 6.47 4.66
CA GLY A 10 14.27 5.41 5.59
C GLY A 10 13.52 4.10 5.34
N ARG A 11 12.96 3.51 6.40
CA ARG A 11 12.19 2.26 6.32
C ARG A 11 10.98 2.36 5.40
N HIS A 12 10.36 3.53 5.25
CA HIS A 12 9.19 3.68 4.38
C HIS A 12 9.60 3.58 2.91
N ALA A 13 10.70 4.22 2.52
CA ALA A 13 11.25 4.11 1.16
C ALA A 13 11.57 2.65 0.82
N GLN A 14 12.18 1.91 1.75
CA GLN A 14 12.52 0.50 1.54
C GLN A 14 11.28 -0.40 1.48
N ALA A 15 10.36 -0.26 2.45
CA ALA A 15 9.18 -1.12 2.54
C ALA A 15 8.16 -0.84 1.43
N LEU A 16 8.02 0.40 0.96
CA LEU A 16 7.01 0.81 -0.03
C LEU A 16 7.59 1.05 -1.44
N ALA A 17 8.87 0.72 -1.68
CA ALA A 17 9.54 0.91 -2.97
C ALA A 17 8.76 0.32 -4.14
N ARG A 18 8.67 1.04 -5.27
CA ARG A 18 7.91 0.62 -6.46
C ARG A 18 8.27 -0.75 -7.05
N PRO A 19 9.56 -1.17 -7.09
CA PRO A 19 9.91 -2.51 -7.55
C PRO A 19 9.38 -3.66 -6.67
N ARG A 20 8.94 -3.38 -5.43
CA ARG A 20 8.34 -4.41 -4.57
C ARG A 20 6.92 -4.69 -5.02
N ALA A 21 6.64 -5.97 -5.29
CA ALA A 21 5.28 -6.46 -5.42
C ALA A 21 4.56 -6.28 -4.08
N LEU A 22 3.66 -5.31 -4.01
CA LEU A 22 2.75 -5.10 -2.90
C LEU A 22 1.33 -5.13 -3.43
N ARG A 23 0.43 -5.62 -2.60
CA ARG A 23 -1.02 -5.46 -2.75
C ARG A 23 -1.49 -4.40 -1.77
N CYS A 24 -2.66 -3.81 -2.03
CA CYS A 24 -3.30 -2.90 -1.11
C CYS A 24 -4.76 -3.27 -0.82
N ALA A 25 -5.21 -2.83 0.34
CA ALA A 25 -6.62 -2.85 0.73
C ALA A 25 -7.05 -1.45 1.16
N LEU A 26 -8.30 -1.11 0.86
CA LEU A 26 -9.02 0.06 1.35
C LEU A 26 -10.23 -0.47 2.12
N ASP A 27 -10.38 -0.08 3.38
CA ASP A 27 -11.45 -0.53 4.28
C ASP A 27 -11.63 -2.06 4.22
N GLN A 28 -10.54 -2.74 4.59
CA GLN A 28 -10.43 -4.20 4.69
C GLN A 28 -10.73 -4.97 3.39
N THR A 29 -10.90 -4.27 2.27
CA THR A 29 -11.23 -4.84 0.96
C THR A 29 -10.06 -4.68 0.00
N MET A 30 -9.69 -5.75 -0.69
CA MET A 30 -8.67 -5.70 -1.75
C MET A 30 -9.06 -4.69 -2.82
N ARG A 31 -8.18 -3.73 -3.11
CA ARG A 31 -8.39 -2.70 -4.13
C ARG A 31 -7.12 -2.49 -4.94
N ASP A 32 -7.29 -1.88 -6.11
CA ASP A 32 -6.17 -1.40 -6.91
C ASP A 32 -5.61 -0.08 -6.34
N GLU A 33 -4.31 0.18 -6.52
CA GLU A 33 -3.64 1.40 -6.02
C GLU A 33 -4.18 2.70 -6.65
N SER A 34 -4.87 2.62 -7.79
CA SER A 34 -5.55 3.76 -8.43
C SER A 34 -6.89 4.13 -7.77
N THR A 35 -7.39 3.30 -6.85
CA THR A 35 -8.66 3.56 -6.15
C THR A 35 -8.56 4.85 -5.33
N PRO A 36 -9.48 5.82 -5.51
CA PRO A 36 -9.51 7.04 -4.71
C PRO A 36 -9.66 6.72 -3.22
N VAL A 37 -8.84 7.37 -2.39
CA VAL A 37 -8.89 7.27 -0.93
C VAL A 37 -9.77 8.41 -0.42
N HIS A 38 -10.84 8.09 0.31
CA HIS A 38 -11.68 9.08 0.96
C HIS A 38 -11.15 9.44 2.35
N ASP A 39 -11.66 10.53 2.91
CA ASP A 39 -11.33 10.93 4.28
C ASP A 39 -11.77 9.85 5.28
N GLY A 40 -10.95 9.64 6.31
CA GLY A 40 -11.17 8.59 7.32
C GLY A 40 -10.93 7.15 6.87
N ALA A 41 -10.51 6.89 5.63
CA ALA A 41 -10.30 5.54 5.14
C ALA A 41 -9.12 4.80 5.80
N GLU A 42 -9.25 3.49 5.96
CA GLU A 42 -8.14 2.62 6.37
C GLU A 42 -7.42 2.05 5.14
N VAL A 43 -6.11 2.22 5.07
CA VAL A 43 -5.29 1.69 3.96
C VAL A 43 -4.21 0.75 4.49
N ALA A 44 -4.13 -0.43 3.89
CA ALA A 44 -3.08 -1.41 4.18
C ALA A 44 -2.24 -1.72 2.93
N PHE A 45 -0.93 -1.90 3.10
CA PHE A 45 -0.01 -2.42 2.08
C PHE A 45 0.66 -3.69 2.61
N PHE A 46 0.66 -4.75 1.79
CA PHE A 46 1.23 -6.05 2.19
C PHE A 46 1.81 -6.79 0.99
N PRO A 47 2.79 -7.69 1.20
CA PRO A 47 3.30 -8.55 0.13
C PRO A 47 2.20 -9.46 -0.44
N PRO A 48 2.43 -10.13 -1.58
CA PRO A 48 1.51 -11.12 -2.10
C PRO A 48 1.24 -12.18 -1.03
N VAL A 49 -0.03 -12.40 -0.72
CA VAL A 49 -0.44 -13.48 0.18
C VAL A 49 -0.25 -14.81 -0.53
N THR A 50 0.49 -15.73 0.08
CA THR A 50 0.78 -17.08 -0.45
C THR A 50 -0.23 -18.08 0.08
N GLY A 51 -1.51 -17.73 0.04
CA GLY A 51 -2.58 -18.49 0.69
C GLY A 51 -2.47 -20.00 0.45
N GLY A 52 -2.62 -20.75 1.55
CA GLY A 52 -2.79 -22.20 1.65
C GLY A 52 -3.75 -22.47 2.79
#